data_AF-A0A352AKJ8-F1
#
_entry.id   AF-A0A352AKJ8-F1
#
_cell.length_a   1.000
_cell.length_b   1.000
_cell.length_c   1.000
_cell.angle_alpha   90.00
_cell.angle_beta   90.00
_cell.angle_gamma   90.00
#
_symmetry.space_group_name_H-M   'P 1'
#
loop_
_entity.id
_entity.type
_entity.pdbx_description
1 polymer ?
#
loop_
_entity_poly.entity_id
_entity_poly.type
_entity_poly.pdbx_seq_one_letter_code
_entity_poly.pdbx_strand_id
1 'polypeptide(L)' 'MSNYSPDIAIFIRSLHGGGVERVMLNLARCFIERGLKVDLLLARAKGPYL' A
#
# COMPACT_ATOMS: atom_id res chain seq x y z
N MET A 1 -15.69 16.83 6.27
CA MET A 1 -14.59 16.10 5.61
C MET A 1 -13.59 15.75 6.69
N SER A 2 -13.35 14.46 6.95
CA SER A 2 -12.33 14.03 7.91
C SER A 2 -10.95 14.42 7.40
N ASN A 3 -10.14 15.05 8.25
CA ASN A 3 -8.78 15.46 7.90
C ASN A 3 -7.84 14.24 7.99
N TYR A 4 -8.03 13.28 7.08
CA TYR A 4 -7.20 12.09 7.02
C TYR A 4 -5.86 12.42 6.38
N SER A 5 -4.77 12.11 7.06
CA SER A 5 -3.41 12.23 6.54
C SER A 5 -2.63 10.96 6.88
N PRO A 6 -2.18 10.19 5.88
CA PRO A 6 -1.37 9.00 6.13
C PRO A 6 0.01 9.43 6.64
N ASP A 7 0.60 8.59 7.48
CA ASP A 7 2.00 8.75 7.91
C ASP A 7 2.94 8.25 6.81
N ILE A 8 2.50 7.24 6.02
CA ILE A 8 3.23 6.67 4.90
C ILE A 8 2.29 6.45 3.72
N ALA A 9 2.71 6.88 2.52
CA ALA A 9 2.04 6.62 1.26
C ALA A 9 2.94 5.74 0.37
N ILE A 10 2.52 4.52 0.05
CA ILE A 10 3.25 3.58 -0.80
C ILE A 10 2.63 3.59 -2.19
N PHE A 11 3.35 4.11 -3.17
CA PHE A 11 2.91 4.12 -4.57
C PHE A 11 3.42 2.90 -5.34
N ILE A 12 2.50 2.11 -5.87
CA ILE A 12 2.80 0.93 -6.70
C ILE A 12 2.06 0.99 -8.03
N ARG A 13 2.69 0.49 -9.10
CA ARG A 13 2.11 0.54 -10.45
C ARG A 13 0.90 -0.41 -10.61
N SER A 14 0.94 -1.56 -9.94
CA SER A 14 -0.06 -2.62 -10.03
C SER A 14 0.05 -3.64 -8.90
N LEU A 15 -0.94 -4.53 -8.78
CA LEU A 15 -0.91 -5.73 -7.92
C LEU A 15 -1.11 -7.01 -8.77
N HIS A 16 -0.06 -7.43 -9.48
CA HIS A 16 -0.04 -8.71 -10.22
C HIS A 16 0.62 -9.87 -9.44
N GLY A 17 1.05 -9.63 -8.20
CA GLY A 17 1.72 -10.61 -7.35
C GLY A 17 3.23 -10.72 -7.56
N GLY A 18 3.86 -9.70 -8.15
CA GLY A 18 5.32 -9.68 -8.40
C GLY A 18 6.16 -9.61 -7.11
N GLY A 19 7.46 -9.91 -7.21
CA GLY A 19 8.37 -9.92 -6.06
C GLY A 19 8.44 -8.57 -5.32
N VAL A 20 8.56 -7.47 -6.07
CA VAL A 20 8.57 -6.10 -5.51
C VAL A 20 7.24 -5.78 -4.82
N GLU A 21 6.11 -6.16 -5.43
CA GLU A 21 4.78 -5.91 -4.86
C GLU A 21 4.61 -6.64 -3.52
N ARG A 22 5.05 -7.90 -3.43
CA ARG A 22 5.04 -8.64 -2.16
C ARG A 22 5.91 -7.99 -1.09
N VAL A 23 7.10 -7.49 -1.45
CA VAL A 23 7.95 -6.76 -0.50
C VAL A 23 7.26 -5.50 0.00
N MET A 24 6.64 -4.72 -0.89
CA MET A 24 5.92 -3.50 -0.52
C MET A 24 4.73 -3.79 0.41
N LEU A 25 3.99 -4.88 0.17
CA LEU A 25 2.90 -5.30 1.06
C LEU A 25 3.40 -5.75 2.44
N ASN A 26 4.54 -6.46 2.50
CA ASN A 26 5.16 -6.83 3.77
C ASN A 26 5.61 -5.61 4.58
N LEU A 27 6.17 -4.60 3.91
CA LEU A 27 6.54 -3.33 4.55
C LEU A 27 5.31 -2.58 5.05
N ALA A 28 4.26 -2.46 4.22
CA ALA A 28 3.00 -1.83 4.58
C ALA A 28 2.41 -2.47 5.85
N ARG A 29 2.38 -3.81 5.90
CA ARG A 29 1.94 -4.56 7.07
C ARG A 29 2.74 -4.22 8.32
N CYS A 30 4.08 -4.20 8.23
CA CYS A 30 4.94 -3.90 9.38
C CYS A 30 4.73 -2.47 9.90
N PHE A 31 4.45 -1.50 9.01
CA PHE A 31 4.12 -0.13 9.41
C PHE A 31 2.76 -0.04 10.12
N ILE A 32 1.75 -0.75 9.60
CA ILE A 32 0.43 -0.84 10.23
C ILE A 32 0.53 -1.48 11.62
N GLU A 33 1.29 -2.56 11.77
CA GLU A 33 1.55 -3.23 13.05
C GLU A 33 2.24 -2.30 14.09
N ARG A 34 2.89 -1.23 13.62
CA ARG A 34 3.50 -0.18 14.47
C ARG A 34 2.56 0.99 14.75
N GLY A 35 1.31 0.94 14.29
CA GLY A 35 0.30 1.98 14.49
C GLY A 35 0.36 3.14 13.48
N LEU A 36 1.11 3.01 12.39
CA LEU A 36 1.18 4.04 11.35
C LEU A 36 -0.02 3.92 10.40
N LYS A 37 -0.57 5.06 9.99
CA LYS A 37 -1.56 5.15 8.92
C LYS A 37 -0.85 5.02 7.57
N VAL A 38 -1.15 3.93 6.86
CA VAL A 38 -0.51 3.62 5.58
C VAL A 38 -1.54 3.61 4.46
N ASP A 39 -1.29 4.41 3.43
CA ASP A 39 -2.04 4.37 2.19
C ASP A 39 -1.27 3.59 1.11
N LEU A 40 -1.96 2.67 0.44
CA LEU A 40 -1.45 1.98 -0.74
C LEU A 40 -2.07 2.62 -1.98
N LEU A 41 -1.26 3.37 -2.74
CA LEU A 41 -1.70 4.09 -3.93
C LEU A 41 -1.36 3.28 -5.18
N LEU A 42 -2.38 3.02 -6.00
CA LEU A 42 -2.24 2.30 -7.26
C LEU A 42 -2.30 3.26 -8.42
N ALA A 43 -1.28 3.23 -9.30
CA ALA A 43 -1.30 3.99 -10.55
C ALA A 43 -2.51 3.63 -11.41
N ARG A 44 -2.95 2.37 -11.33
CA ARG A 44 -4.17 1.88 -11.95
C ARG A 44 -4.76 0.79 -11.07
N ALA A 45 -6.04 0.90 -10.75
CA ALA A 45 -6.78 -0.16 -10.08
C ALA A 45 -7.01 -1.33 -11.06
N LYS A 46 -5.97 -2.15 -11.30
CA LYS A 46 -6.03 -3.42 -12.05
C LYS A 46 -5.13 -4.49 -11.43
N GLY A 47 -5.58 -5.74 -11.51
CA GLY A 47 -4.88 -6.94 -11.04
C GLY A 47 -5.85 -7.91 -10.35
N PRO A 48 -5.47 -9.19 -10.14
CA PRO A 48 -6.31 -10.18 -9.47
C PRO A 48 -6.47 -9.96 -7.96
N TYR A 49 -5.72 -9.02 -7.37
CA TYR A 49 -5.72 -8.72 -5.93
C TYR A 49 -6.39 -7.38 -5.57
N LEU A 50 -7.23 -6.88 -6.47
CA LEU A 50 -8.17 -5.77 -6.23
C LEU A 50 -9.58 -6.32 -6.16
#